data_AF-A0A0F9KUS2-F1
#
_entry.id   AF-A0A0F9KUS2-F1
#
_cell.length_a   1.000
_cell.length_b   1.000
_cell.length_c   1.000
_cell.angle_alpha   90.00
_cell.angle_beta   90.00
_cell.angle_gamma   90.00
#
_symmetry.space_group_name_H-M   'P 1'
#
loop_
_entity.id
_entity.type
_entity.pdbx_description
1 polymer ?
#
loop_
_entity_poly.entity_id
_entity_poly.type
_entity_poly.pdbx_seq_one_letter_code
_entity_poly.pdbx_strand_id
1 'polypeptide(L)'
;MTPDTRRRRQGRPDNQGTPLAVSPLTPTINALANKASGILTLTGQPLDAETVVINGKTYTFGTLVDVAAAGILTLTGQPLDGETVTIDSKVYTFRSALADVAATGILTFAGNAVNGETVTINSKVYMWQDDLTDVDGNVHIGVDAAASIVNLVAAIMLGAGAGTNYATSMTEHPTATAVDGAGDTIDFTAKTKGTGGNSIATTEAMTQGSFGAGTLENGTDAANGDVAISSVDASGSIDNLIAAMDLSGTAGDDYAIAMTAHTTVDSAAGAGDTLDATAKTIGVGGNSIDSLEGLTNGSWGAATLEGGGGAADGNVLIGGTASDSIDNLIAAVMLGAGGGTKYAAATTLHATVAAAVGVGDTMGAEAKTAGEAGNALTTTEGLTNGSWGAATLEGGSEIGSIYATGILTLTGQPLNNETVTIGTKAYTFQDSLTDVDGNVKIGADASESLDNLIAAIDLGAGSGSKYAASMTAHPDVDAAAGAGDTMDVTAEIPGDEGNSINSTQTLTNGTWGAATLEGGADTGPITQQMTAARTLFTKDVSAYGGGPDWSSDDENVHTVDQRGGLVTGVGVGAADVVATSPGVTPVATEVTVE
;
A
#
# COMPACT_ATOMS: atom_id res chain seq x y z
N MET A 1 -25.91 69.12 27.20
CA MET A 1 -26.98 68.58 26.34
C MET A 1 -26.35 68.20 25.02
N THR A 2 -26.35 66.90 24.71
CA THR A 2 -26.45 66.31 23.35
C THR A 2 -25.39 66.75 22.28
N PRO A 3 -25.29 66.07 21.12
CA PRO A 3 -24.25 65.05 20.92
C PRO A 3 -23.55 65.17 19.55
N ASP A 4 -22.75 64.15 19.23
CA ASP A 4 -22.48 63.62 17.88
C ASP A 4 -21.56 64.42 16.94
N THR A 5 -20.46 63.77 16.50
CA THR A 5 -20.27 63.38 15.09
C THR A 5 -18.91 62.70 14.86
N ARG A 6 -18.99 61.39 14.59
CA ARG A 6 -18.15 60.53 13.71
C ARG A 6 -16.76 61.04 13.25
N ARG A 7 -15.71 60.29 13.58
CA ARG A 7 -14.54 60.02 12.69
C ARG A 7 -14.18 58.53 12.81
N ARG A 8 -14.63 57.72 11.85
CA ARG A 8 -13.83 57.17 10.74
C ARG A 8 -12.64 56.32 11.20
N ARG A 9 -12.78 55.00 11.00
CA ARG A 9 -11.70 54.02 10.88
C ARG A 9 -10.68 54.53 9.85
N GLN A 10 -9.40 54.60 10.23
CA GLN A 10 -8.30 54.16 9.38
C GLN A 10 -7.01 54.02 10.20
N GLY A 11 -6.37 52.87 10.08
CA GLY A 11 -4.92 52.67 10.27
C GLY A 11 -4.43 52.55 11.71
N ARG A 12 -4.41 51.33 12.26
CA ARG A 12 -3.27 50.93 13.09
C ARG A 12 -2.45 49.94 12.25
N PRO A 13 -1.13 50.16 12.11
CA PRO A 13 -0.31 49.43 11.17
C PRO A 13 -0.38 47.94 11.48
N ASP A 14 -0.67 47.14 10.45
CA ASP A 14 0.16 46.02 10.01
C ASP A 14 1.49 45.94 10.78
N ASN A 15 1.41 45.35 11.98
CA ASN A 15 2.58 44.81 12.65
C ASN A 15 2.94 43.54 11.89
N GLN A 16 3.55 43.74 10.73
CA GLN A 16 4.41 42.79 10.03
C GLN A 16 5.53 42.44 11.03
N GLY A 17 5.20 41.61 12.02
CA GLY A 17 6.20 40.96 12.84
C GLY A 17 7.04 40.13 11.90
N THR A 18 8.32 40.48 11.82
CA THR A 18 9.36 39.71 11.13
C THR A 18 9.14 38.21 11.36
N PRO A 19 9.15 37.35 10.31
CA PRO A 19 9.14 35.91 10.52
C PRO A 19 10.41 35.58 11.30
N LEU A 20 10.27 34.95 12.47
CA LEU A 20 11.41 34.44 13.21
C LEU A 20 11.42 32.92 13.06
N ALA A 21 12.56 32.47 12.58
CA ALA A 21 12.85 31.12 12.13
C ALA A 21 12.65 30.09 13.24
N VAL A 22 12.19 28.90 12.84
CA VAL A 22 12.55 27.67 13.55
C VAL A 22 14.06 27.59 13.40
N SER A 23 14.84 27.76 14.47
CA SER A 23 16.22 27.27 14.42
C SER A 23 16.09 25.75 14.43
N PRO A 24 16.49 25.04 13.36
CA PRO A 24 16.66 23.62 13.50
C PRO A 24 17.83 23.46 14.48
N LEU A 25 17.55 22.95 15.68
CA LEU A 25 18.45 21.91 16.14
C LEU A 25 18.30 20.85 15.06
N THR A 26 19.28 20.71 14.16
CA THR A 26 19.38 19.51 13.32
C THR A 26 19.58 18.38 14.31
N PRO A 27 18.54 17.63 14.67
CA PRO A 27 18.71 16.56 15.61
C PRO A 27 19.13 15.38 14.77
N THR A 28 20.42 15.29 14.47
CA THR A 28 20.98 14.02 14.04
C THR A 28 20.79 13.08 15.21
N ILE A 29 19.78 12.21 15.10
CA ILE A 29 19.67 11.04 15.96
C ILE A 29 20.84 10.15 15.52
N ASN A 30 22.00 10.33 16.15
CA ASN A 30 23.16 9.52 15.86
C ASN A 30 22.94 8.11 16.42
N ALA A 31 22.97 7.15 15.50
CA ALA A 31 23.13 5.72 15.68
C ALA A 31 21.85 4.96 16.01
N LEU A 32 21.22 4.38 14.99
CA LEU A 32 20.40 3.18 15.17
C LEU A 32 21.29 1.97 15.47
N ALA A 33 20.79 1.07 16.31
CA ALA A 33 21.39 -0.25 16.51
C ALA A 33 21.44 -1.00 15.17
N ASN A 34 22.59 -1.54 14.79
CA ASN A 34 22.70 -2.35 13.58
C ASN A 34 21.91 -3.66 13.74
N LYS A 35 21.25 -4.11 12.67
CA LYS A 35 20.64 -5.44 12.61
C LYS A 35 21.71 -6.48 12.28
N ALA A 36 21.61 -7.64 12.93
CA ALA A 36 22.45 -8.76 12.59
C ALA A 36 22.10 -9.29 11.19
N SER A 37 23.11 -9.61 10.39
CA SER A 37 22.94 -10.15 9.05
C SER A 37 23.88 -11.33 8.78
N GLY A 38 23.54 -12.11 7.77
CA GLY A 38 24.33 -13.26 7.33
C GLY A 38 24.11 -13.50 5.84
N ILE A 39 25.09 -14.10 5.18
CA ILE A 39 25.03 -14.38 3.75
C ILE A 39 25.09 -15.89 3.55
N LEU A 40 24.10 -16.44 2.84
CA LEU A 40 24.15 -17.77 2.26
C LEU A 40 24.65 -17.63 0.82
N THR A 41 25.68 -18.39 0.45
CA THR A 41 26.20 -18.42 -0.93
C THR A 41 26.05 -19.81 -1.52
N LEU A 42 25.47 -19.90 -2.72
CA LEU A 42 25.53 -21.11 -3.53
C LEU A 42 26.67 -21.02 -4.55
N THR A 43 27.48 -22.06 -4.66
CA THR A 43 28.51 -22.21 -5.70
C THR A 43 28.03 -23.09 -6.86
N GLY A 44 26.81 -23.60 -6.77
CA GLY A 44 26.14 -24.46 -7.73
C GLY A 44 24.73 -24.79 -7.25
N GLN A 45 24.02 -25.64 -7.98
CA GLN A 45 22.67 -26.03 -7.59
C GLN A 45 22.65 -26.83 -6.28
N PRO A 46 21.68 -26.61 -5.38
CA PRO A 46 21.45 -27.53 -4.27
C PRO A 46 20.98 -28.88 -4.82
N LEU A 47 21.26 -29.94 -4.08
CA LEU A 47 20.80 -31.29 -4.41
C LEU A 47 19.48 -31.60 -3.70
N ASP A 48 18.79 -32.64 -4.18
CA ASP A 48 17.54 -33.09 -3.57
C ASP A 48 17.75 -33.51 -2.11
N ALA A 49 16.80 -33.12 -1.26
CA ALA A 49 16.79 -33.28 0.19
C ALA A 49 17.88 -32.50 0.97
N GLU A 50 18.64 -31.62 0.33
CA GLU A 50 19.55 -30.72 1.05
C GLU A 50 18.78 -29.63 1.80
N THR A 51 19.35 -29.11 2.88
CA THR A 51 18.62 -28.22 3.80
C THR A 51 19.36 -26.94 4.12
N VAL A 52 18.57 -25.90 4.39
CA VAL A 52 19.00 -24.64 5.01
C VAL A 52 18.13 -24.43 6.24
N VAL A 53 18.73 -24.15 7.39
CA VAL A 53 18.01 -23.88 8.63
C VAL A 53 18.36 -22.49 9.12
N ILE A 54 17.34 -21.69 9.42
CA ILE A 54 17.46 -20.35 9.99
C ILE A 54 16.66 -20.34 11.29
N ASN A 55 17.33 -20.09 12.41
CA ASN A 55 16.76 -20.03 13.75
C ASN A 55 15.76 -21.18 14.06
N GLY A 56 16.13 -22.40 13.66
CA GLY A 56 15.33 -23.61 13.88
C GLY A 56 14.23 -23.91 12.84
N LYS A 57 13.92 -23.01 11.91
CA LYS A 57 13.04 -23.32 10.77
C LYS A 57 13.86 -23.91 9.62
N THR A 58 13.47 -25.11 9.17
CA THR A 58 14.15 -25.84 8.10
C THR A 58 13.50 -25.57 6.75
N TYR A 59 14.33 -25.28 5.76
CA TYR A 59 13.99 -25.26 4.35
C TYR A 59 14.66 -26.43 3.66
N THR A 60 13.91 -27.23 2.90
CA THR A 60 14.41 -28.43 2.22
C THR A 60 14.30 -28.27 0.72
N PHE A 61 15.42 -28.31 0.02
CA PHE A 61 15.46 -28.28 -1.44
C PHE A 61 15.03 -29.62 -2.03
N GLY A 62 14.19 -29.58 -3.05
CA GLY A 62 13.85 -30.76 -3.82
C GLY A 62 12.95 -30.45 -5.01
N THR A 63 12.31 -31.49 -5.53
CA THR A 63 11.19 -31.31 -6.46
C THR A 63 9.93 -30.93 -5.70
N LEU A 64 9.14 -29.98 -6.21
CA LEU A 64 7.80 -29.74 -5.71
C LEU A 64 6.83 -30.70 -6.39
N VAL A 65 6.04 -31.41 -5.58
CA VAL A 65 4.94 -32.26 -6.03
C VAL A 65 3.67 -31.70 -5.42
N ASP A 66 3.44 -30.40 -5.64
CA ASP A 66 2.18 -29.80 -5.27
C ASP A 66 1.20 -30.04 -6.42
N VAL A 67 0.21 -30.88 -6.15
CA VAL A 67 -0.86 -31.26 -7.08
C VAL A 67 -2.09 -30.44 -6.71
N ALA A 68 -2.71 -29.81 -7.72
CA ALA A 68 -3.99 -29.14 -7.52
C ALA A 68 -5.09 -30.17 -7.23
N ALA A 69 -6.00 -29.81 -6.31
CA ALA A 69 -7.20 -30.62 -6.10
C ALA A 69 -8.05 -30.66 -7.37
N ALA A 70 -8.69 -31.78 -7.63
CA ALA A 70 -9.55 -31.96 -8.79
C ALA A 70 -10.85 -32.65 -8.40
N GLY A 71 -11.87 -32.46 -9.22
CA GLY A 71 -13.18 -33.07 -9.06
C GLY A 71 -13.80 -33.28 -10.44
N ILE A 72 -14.58 -34.34 -10.56
CA ILE A 72 -15.26 -34.70 -11.80
C ILE A 72 -16.75 -34.63 -11.54
N LEU A 73 -17.43 -33.77 -12.31
CA LEU A 73 -18.89 -33.80 -12.44
C LEU A 73 -19.22 -34.74 -13.59
N THR A 74 -20.06 -35.74 -13.35
CA THR A 74 -20.55 -36.64 -14.39
C THR A 74 -22.03 -36.45 -14.60
N LEU A 75 -22.45 -36.21 -15.84
CA LEU A 75 -23.85 -36.32 -16.24
C LEU A 75 -24.11 -37.73 -16.78
N THR A 76 -25.24 -38.31 -16.40
CA THR A 76 -25.77 -39.59 -16.90
C THR A 76 -26.94 -39.38 -17.88
N GLY A 77 -27.33 -38.13 -18.06
CA GLY A 77 -28.37 -37.66 -18.96
C GLY A 77 -28.47 -36.13 -18.88
N GLN A 78 -29.40 -35.54 -19.64
CA GLN A 78 -29.58 -34.08 -19.64
C GLN A 78 -29.97 -33.56 -18.25
N PRO A 79 -29.42 -32.42 -17.80
CA PRO A 79 -29.93 -31.73 -16.62
C PRO A 79 -31.35 -31.22 -16.89
N LEU A 80 -32.12 -31.02 -15.83
CA LEU A 80 -33.47 -30.46 -15.91
C LEU A 80 -33.46 -28.94 -15.65
N ASP A 81 -34.52 -28.27 -16.11
CA ASP A 81 -34.68 -26.83 -15.88
C ASP A 81 -34.72 -26.49 -14.39
N GLY A 82 -33.88 -25.56 -13.97
CA GLY A 82 -33.73 -25.10 -12.59
C GLY A 82 -32.78 -25.94 -11.73
N GLU A 83 -32.21 -27.02 -12.25
CA GLU A 83 -31.19 -27.79 -11.51
C GLU A 83 -29.87 -27.04 -11.45
N THR A 84 -29.09 -27.31 -10.39
CA THR A 84 -27.92 -26.50 -10.08
C THR A 84 -26.64 -27.30 -9.91
N VAL A 85 -25.52 -26.70 -10.26
CA VAL A 85 -24.16 -27.11 -9.90
C VAL A 85 -23.53 -25.94 -9.16
N THR A 86 -22.94 -26.19 -8.00
CA THR A 86 -22.19 -25.18 -7.24
C THR A 86 -20.74 -25.61 -7.13
N ILE A 87 -19.83 -24.70 -7.46
CA ILE A 87 -18.40 -24.86 -7.25
C ILE A 87 -17.93 -23.68 -6.40
N ASP A 88 -17.31 -23.96 -5.25
CA ASP A 88 -17.05 -22.98 -4.20
C ASP A 88 -18.34 -22.21 -3.85
N SER A 89 -18.36 -20.90 -4.09
CA SER A 89 -19.48 -19.99 -3.80
C SER A 89 -20.36 -19.73 -5.02
N LYS A 90 -19.98 -20.19 -6.21
CA LYS A 90 -20.66 -19.85 -7.45
C LYS A 90 -21.64 -20.94 -7.86
N VAL A 91 -22.90 -20.53 -8.02
CA VAL A 91 -24.01 -21.39 -8.43
C VAL A 91 -24.26 -21.24 -9.93
N TYR A 92 -24.26 -22.36 -10.64
CA TYR A 92 -24.69 -22.49 -12.02
C TYR A 92 -26.07 -23.14 -12.04
N THR A 93 -27.03 -22.54 -12.75
CA THR A 93 -28.39 -23.04 -12.87
C THR A 93 -28.67 -23.40 -14.32
N PHE A 94 -29.02 -24.65 -14.59
CA PHE A 94 -29.38 -25.10 -15.92
C PHE A 94 -30.78 -24.61 -16.31
N ARG A 95 -30.89 -24.03 -17.50
CA ARG A 95 -32.13 -23.45 -18.04
C ARG A 95 -32.46 -24.01 -19.40
N SER A 96 -33.70 -24.43 -19.58
CA SER A 96 -34.26 -24.86 -20.87
C SER A 96 -34.30 -23.72 -21.89
N ALA A 97 -34.40 -22.49 -21.42
CA ALA A 97 -34.18 -21.27 -22.19
C ALA A 97 -33.63 -20.17 -21.26
N LEU A 98 -32.63 -19.44 -21.72
CA LEU A 98 -32.14 -18.26 -21.01
C LEU A 98 -33.19 -17.15 -21.07
N ALA A 99 -33.36 -16.43 -19.96
CA ALA A 99 -34.32 -15.34 -19.83
C ALA A 99 -33.83 -14.01 -20.45
N ASP A 100 -32.77 -14.04 -21.26
CA ASP A 100 -32.27 -12.85 -21.96
C ASP A 100 -33.31 -12.36 -22.98
N VAL A 101 -33.81 -11.14 -22.79
CA VAL A 101 -34.78 -10.49 -23.67
C VAL A 101 -34.08 -9.39 -24.45
N ALA A 102 -34.28 -9.35 -25.77
CA ALA A 102 -33.77 -8.27 -26.61
C ALA A 102 -34.56 -6.97 -26.38
N ALA A 103 -33.86 -5.84 -26.42
CA ALA A 103 -34.49 -4.52 -26.35
C ALA A 103 -35.41 -4.28 -27.56
N THR A 104 -36.51 -3.56 -27.35
CA THR A 104 -37.51 -3.26 -28.38
C THR A 104 -37.79 -1.77 -28.45
N GLY A 105 -38.35 -1.31 -29.57
CA GLY A 105 -38.77 0.07 -29.76
C GLY A 105 -39.81 0.16 -30.86
N ILE A 106 -40.60 1.24 -30.84
CA ILE A 106 -41.68 1.44 -31.82
C ILE A 106 -41.48 2.80 -32.49
N LEU A 107 -41.52 2.84 -33.82
CA LEU A 107 -41.70 4.05 -34.62
C LEU A 107 -43.15 4.13 -35.07
N THR A 108 -43.85 5.21 -34.75
CA THR A 108 -45.26 5.41 -35.12
C THR A 108 -45.38 6.51 -36.18
N PHE A 109 -46.15 6.23 -37.23
CA PHE A 109 -46.49 7.18 -38.29
C PHE A 109 -47.90 7.74 -38.05
N ALA A 110 -48.02 9.06 -37.99
CA ALA A 110 -49.29 9.80 -37.99
C ALA A 110 -49.72 10.26 -39.41
N GLY A 111 -48.89 9.97 -40.41
CA GLY A 111 -49.06 10.28 -41.81
C GLY A 111 -47.91 9.69 -42.63
N ASN A 112 -47.96 9.79 -43.96
CA ASN A 112 -46.90 9.26 -44.81
C ASN A 112 -45.58 10.04 -44.63
N ALA A 113 -44.44 9.38 -44.90
CA ALA A 113 -43.13 10.01 -44.91
C ALA A 113 -43.02 11.08 -46.00
N VAL A 114 -42.17 12.08 -45.77
CA VAL A 114 -41.88 13.17 -46.73
C VAL A 114 -40.45 13.06 -47.23
N ASN A 115 -40.22 13.49 -48.47
CA ASN A 115 -38.92 13.46 -49.11
C ASN A 115 -37.85 14.23 -48.31
N GLY A 116 -36.73 13.57 -48.03
CA GLY A 116 -35.60 14.08 -47.25
C GLY A 116 -35.74 13.90 -45.74
N GLU A 117 -36.85 13.37 -45.23
CA GLU A 117 -36.96 12.97 -43.83
C GLU A 117 -36.05 11.78 -43.54
N THR A 118 -35.63 11.64 -42.28
CA THR A 118 -34.73 10.56 -41.87
C THR A 118 -35.13 9.91 -40.56
N VAL A 119 -34.75 8.64 -40.41
CA VAL A 119 -34.64 7.95 -39.13
C VAL A 119 -33.25 7.37 -39.01
N THR A 120 -32.71 7.40 -37.80
CA THR A 120 -31.40 6.83 -37.48
C THR A 120 -31.60 5.80 -36.39
N ILE A 121 -31.08 4.59 -36.63
CA ILE A 121 -31.01 3.51 -35.64
C ILE A 121 -29.54 3.19 -35.42
N ASN A 122 -29.08 3.34 -34.18
CA ASN A 122 -27.67 3.39 -33.80
C ASN A 122 -26.89 4.39 -34.68
N SER A 123 -26.05 3.90 -35.58
CA SER A 123 -25.23 4.70 -36.49
C SER A 123 -25.76 4.74 -37.93
N LYS A 124 -26.80 3.97 -38.26
CA LYS A 124 -27.29 3.83 -39.64
C LYS A 124 -28.47 4.77 -39.87
N VAL A 125 -28.35 5.65 -40.86
CA VAL A 125 -29.36 6.62 -41.25
C VAL A 125 -30.15 6.08 -42.43
N TYR A 126 -31.47 6.12 -42.33
CA TYR A 126 -32.40 5.85 -43.41
C TYR A 126 -33.06 7.15 -43.84
N MET A 127 -33.11 7.38 -45.16
CA MET A 127 -33.66 8.61 -45.75
C MET A 127 -34.75 8.28 -46.75
N TRP A 128 -35.91 8.89 -46.58
CA TRP A 128 -37.04 8.74 -47.51
C TRP A 128 -36.86 9.60 -48.76
N GLN A 129 -37.15 9.03 -49.93
CA GLN A 129 -37.04 9.71 -51.22
C GLN A 129 -38.23 9.46 -52.15
N ASP A 130 -38.68 10.54 -52.81
CA ASP A 130 -39.65 10.46 -53.91
C ASP A 130 -39.03 9.73 -55.11
N ASP A 131 -37.86 10.21 -55.56
CA ASP A 131 -37.04 9.56 -56.59
C ASP A 131 -35.89 8.81 -55.94
N LEU A 132 -35.99 7.48 -55.90
CA LEU A 132 -35.01 6.63 -55.23
C LEU A 132 -33.62 6.71 -55.90
N THR A 133 -32.63 7.17 -55.15
CA THR A 133 -31.22 7.15 -55.56
C THR A 133 -30.45 6.00 -54.91
N ASP A 134 -29.47 5.45 -55.63
CA ASP A 134 -28.70 4.28 -55.20
C ASP A 134 -27.60 4.64 -54.19
N VAL A 135 -28.00 4.89 -52.94
CA VAL A 135 -27.12 5.12 -51.80
C VAL A 135 -27.62 4.30 -50.62
N ASP A 136 -26.70 3.64 -49.89
CA ASP A 136 -27.05 2.88 -48.68
C ASP A 136 -27.80 3.77 -47.68
N GLY A 137 -28.90 3.26 -47.12
CA GLY A 137 -29.82 4.02 -46.30
C GLY A 137 -31.00 4.67 -47.05
N ASN A 138 -30.98 4.81 -48.37
CA ASN A 138 -32.12 5.42 -49.07
C ASN A 138 -33.30 4.44 -49.22
N VAL A 139 -34.50 4.93 -48.92
CA VAL A 139 -35.78 4.20 -48.94
C VAL A 139 -36.79 4.97 -49.78
N HIS A 140 -37.53 4.27 -50.63
CA HIS A 140 -38.54 4.89 -51.49
C HIS A 140 -39.82 5.18 -50.71
N ILE A 141 -40.43 6.35 -50.94
CA ILE A 141 -41.72 6.73 -50.35
C ILE A 141 -42.84 5.96 -51.04
N GLY A 142 -43.61 5.21 -50.26
CA GLY A 142 -44.79 4.50 -50.73
C GLY A 142 -45.99 5.41 -50.97
N VAL A 143 -47.03 4.86 -51.61
CA VAL A 143 -48.28 5.60 -51.91
C VAL A 143 -49.04 6.05 -50.65
N ASP A 144 -48.79 5.39 -49.52
CA ASP A 144 -49.32 5.69 -48.19
C ASP A 144 -48.30 5.28 -47.11
N ALA A 145 -48.64 5.55 -45.83
CA ALA A 145 -47.77 5.27 -44.70
C ALA A 145 -47.43 3.77 -44.60
N ALA A 146 -48.40 2.89 -44.78
CA ALA A 146 -48.21 1.43 -44.77
C ALA A 146 -47.20 0.97 -45.83
N ALA A 147 -47.30 1.49 -47.07
CA ALA A 147 -46.33 1.18 -48.12
C ALA A 147 -44.92 1.70 -47.79
N SER A 148 -44.80 2.91 -47.23
CA SER A 148 -43.51 3.46 -46.78
C SER A 148 -42.89 2.66 -45.62
N ILE A 149 -43.72 2.16 -44.70
CA ILE A 149 -43.32 1.28 -43.60
C ILE A 149 -42.75 -0.02 -44.14
N VAL A 150 -43.47 -0.69 -45.03
CA VAL A 150 -43.01 -1.95 -45.67
C VAL A 150 -41.67 -1.74 -46.39
N ASN A 151 -41.50 -0.59 -47.06
CA ASN A 151 -40.24 -0.26 -47.73
C ASN A 151 -39.08 -0.11 -46.74
N LEU A 152 -39.28 0.58 -45.60
CA LEU A 152 -38.24 0.72 -44.57
C LEU A 152 -37.93 -0.61 -43.87
N VAL A 153 -38.95 -1.41 -43.54
CA VAL A 153 -38.77 -2.76 -42.97
C VAL A 153 -37.95 -3.63 -43.92
N ALA A 154 -38.27 -3.60 -45.22
CA ALA A 154 -37.50 -4.32 -46.24
C ALA A 154 -36.04 -3.83 -46.33
N ALA A 155 -35.81 -2.52 -46.20
CA ALA A 155 -34.45 -1.96 -46.17
C ALA A 155 -33.64 -2.42 -44.95
N ILE A 156 -34.23 -2.43 -43.75
CA ILE A 156 -33.58 -2.84 -42.49
C ILE A 156 -33.22 -4.32 -42.52
N MET A 157 -34.17 -5.16 -42.93
CA MET A 157 -34.02 -6.61 -42.99
C MET A 157 -33.27 -7.11 -44.24
N LEU A 158 -32.89 -6.19 -45.14
CA LEU A 158 -32.36 -6.50 -46.47
C LEU A 158 -33.24 -7.53 -47.22
N GLY A 159 -34.55 -7.29 -47.22
CA GLY A 159 -35.58 -8.14 -47.80
C GLY A 159 -35.69 -8.07 -49.32
N ALA A 160 -36.89 -8.30 -49.86
CA ALA A 160 -37.14 -8.10 -51.29
C ALA A 160 -37.41 -6.61 -51.61
N GLY A 161 -37.10 -6.18 -52.83
CA GLY A 161 -37.40 -4.82 -53.30
C GLY A 161 -36.19 -3.89 -53.49
N ALA A 162 -34.97 -4.42 -53.58
CA ALA A 162 -33.81 -3.63 -53.97
C ALA A 162 -34.03 -2.95 -55.34
N GLY A 163 -33.77 -1.64 -55.42
CA GLY A 163 -34.00 -0.80 -56.60
C GLY A 163 -35.44 -0.33 -56.81
N THR A 164 -36.40 -0.78 -55.99
CA THR A 164 -37.80 -0.34 -56.06
C THR A 164 -38.32 0.21 -54.73
N ASN A 165 -38.06 -0.51 -53.64
CA ASN A 165 -38.51 -0.18 -52.29
C ASN A 165 -37.40 0.55 -51.52
N TYR A 166 -36.14 0.22 -51.82
CA TYR A 166 -34.95 0.83 -51.22
C TYR A 166 -33.75 0.68 -52.17
N ALA A 167 -32.66 1.41 -51.93
CA ALA A 167 -31.49 1.44 -52.82
C ALA A 167 -30.91 0.04 -53.13
N THR A 168 -30.36 -0.15 -54.33
CA THR A 168 -29.72 -1.42 -54.70
C THR A 168 -28.46 -1.67 -53.85
N SER A 169 -27.77 -0.60 -53.46
CA SER A 169 -26.58 -0.63 -52.62
C SER A 169 -26.85 -0.79 -51.12
N MET A 170 -28.10 -1.04 -50.70
CA MET A 170 -28.46 -1.18 -49.29
C MET A 170 -27.70 -2.34 -48.63
N THR A 171 -27.25 -2.10 -47.40
CA THR A 171 -26.67 -3.14 -46.52
C THR A 171 -27.65 -3.54 -45.42
N GLU A 172 -27.53 -4.76 -44.90
CA GLU A 172 -28.35 -5.21 -43.75
C GLU A 172 -28.06 -4.36 -42.51
N HIS A 173 -29.08 -4.06 -41.70
CA HIS A 173 -28.87 -3.28 -40.48
C HIS A 173 -28.00 -4.07 -39.47
N PRO A 174 -26.93 -3.49 -38.91
CA PRO A 174 -25.99 -4.24 -38.06
C PRO A 174 -26.55 -4.62 -36.68
N THR A 175 -27.37 -3.77 -36.05
CA THR A 175 -27.73 -3.95 -34.62
C THR A 175 -29.21 -4.19 -34.32
N ALA A 176 -30.12 -4.12 -35.29
CA ALA A 176 -31.55 -4.23 -35.07
C ALA A 176 -32.23 -4.95 -36.25
N THR A 177 -33.35 -5.60 -35.95
CA THR A 177 -34.34 -6.09 -36.90
C THR A 177 -35.60 -5.25 -36.80
N ALA A 178 -36.47 -5.34 -37.80
CA ALA A 178 -37.74 -4.62 -37.82
C ALA A 178 -38.84 -5.48 -38.43
N VAL A 179 -40.07 -5.29 -37.96
CA VAL A 179 -41.28 -5.88 -38.53
C VAL A 179 -42.38 -4.81 -38.67
N ASP A 180 -43.27 -5.03 -39.63
CA ASP A 180 -44.48 -4.21 -39.80
C ASP A 180 -45.43 -4.48 -38.61
N GLY A 181 -45.70 -3.43 -37.84
CA GLY A 181 -46.43 -3.52 -36.58
C GLY A 181 -47.94 -3.37 -36.75
N ALA A 182 -48.64 -3.20 -35.63
CA ALA A 182 -50.08 -2.98 -35.65
C ALA A 182 -50.42 -1.51 -35.97
N GLY A 183 -51.19 -1.29 -37.05
CA GLY A 183 -51.48 0.06 -37.53
C GLY A 183 -50.31 0.61 -38.33
N ASP A 184 -50.12 1.93 -38.34
CA ASP A 184 -49.00 2.55 -39.04
C ASP A 184 -47.75 2.61 -38.12
N THR A 185 -47.22 1.46 -37.72
CA THR A 185 -46.04 1.35 -36.84
C THR A 185 -44.97 0.38 -37.35
N ILE A 186 -43.74 0.58 -36.89
CA ILE A 186 -42.63 -0.37 -37.07
C ILE A 186 -42.13 -0.80 -35.70
N ASP A 187 -42.09 -2.11 -35.48
CA ASP A 187 -41.58 -2.70 -34.24
C ASP A 187 -40.13 -3.13 -34.48
N PHE A 188 -39.21 -2.50 -33.73
CA PHE A 188 -37.78 -2.79 -33.77
C PHE A 188 -37.42 -3.75 -32.66
N THR A 189 -36.51 -4.68 -32.93
CA THR A 189 -35.90 -5.57 -31.93
C THR A 189 -34.38 -5.54 -32.08
N ALA A 190 -33.65 -5.37 -30.98
CA ALA A 190 -32.21 -5.46 -30.98
C ALA A 190 -31.76 -6.86 -31.43
N LYS A 191 -30.73 -6.95 -32.28
CA LYS A 191 -30.15 -8.24 -32.69
C LYS A 191 -29.45 -8.95 -31.54
N THR A 192 -28.89 -8.18 -30.61
CA THR A 192 -28.29 -8.68 -29.37
C THR A 192 -29.36 -8.72 -28.29
N LYS A 193 -29.55 -9.88 -27.65
CA LYS A 193 -30.40 -10.02 -26.46
C LYS A 193 -29.77 -9.27 -25.27
N GLY A 194 -30.53 -9.11 -24.19
CA GLY A 194 -30.02 -8.52 -22.96
C GLY A 194 -30.06 -7.00 -22.92
N THR A 195 -29.49 -6.43 -21.86
CA THR A 195 -29.50 -5.00 -21.57
C THR A 195 -28.63 -4.20 -22.54
N GLY A 196 -27.68 -4.83 -23.23
CA GLY A 196 -26.83 -4.17 -24.24
C GLY A 196 -27.64 -3.52 -25.37
N GLY A 197 -28.75 -4.14 -25.77
CA GLY A 197 -29.67 -3.56 -26.76
C GLY A 197 -30.29 -2.23 -26.33
N ASN A 198 -30.41 -1.97 -25.03
CA ASN A 198 -30.99 -0.73 -24.50
C ASN A 198 -30.12 0.51 -24.80
N SER A 199 -28.88 0.32 -25.26
CA SER A 199 -27.98 1.41 -25.67
C SER A 199 -28.10 1.76 -27.16
N ILE A 200 -28.93 1.06 -27.94
CA ILE A 200 -29.16 1.36 -29.36
C ILE A 200 -30.01 2.63 -29.44
N ALA A 201 -29.38 3.75 -29.83
CA ALA A 201 -30.05 5.03 -30.01
C ALA A 201 -31.04 5.00 -31.18
N THR A 202 -32.16 5.67 -31.02
CA THR A 202 -33.18 5.87 -32.06
C THR A 202 -33.51 7.35 -32.14
N THR A 203 -33.36 7.94 -33.32
CA THR A 203 -33.68 9.36 -33.55
C THR A 203 -34.34 9.55 -34.90
N GLU A 204 -35.23 10.52 -34.99
CA GLU A 204 -35.99 10.86 -36.17
C GLU A 204 -35.86 12.35 -36.51
N ALA A 205 -35.80 12.65 -37.80
CA ALA A 205 -36.04 13.97 -38.37
C ALA A 205 -37.24 13.84 -39.31
N MET A 206 -38.41 13.56 -38.72
CA MET A 206 -39.68 13.38 -39.41
C MET A 206 -40.73 14.35 -38.86
N THR A 207 -41.65 14.78 -39.70
CA THR A 207 -42.78 15.63 -39.33
C THR A 207 -43.98 14.82 -38.84
N GLN A 208 -44.17 13.62 -39.38
CA GLN A 208 -45.31 12.74 -39.13
C GLN A 208 -44.90 11.35 -38.60
N GLY A 209 -43.67 11.19 -38.12
CA GLY A 209 -43.17 9.97 -37.51
C GLY A 209 -42.48 10.27 -36.18
N SER A 210 -42.64 9.41 -35.18
CA SER A 210 -41.90 9.55 -33.91
C SER A 210 -41.61 8.22 -33.24
N PHE A 211 -40.42 8.10 -32.65
CA PHE A 211 -40.06 6.98 -31.80
C PHE A 211 -40.68 7.13 -30.40
N GLY A 212 -41.08 6.01 -29.81
CA GLY A 212 -41.60 5.99 -28.43
C GLY A 212 -40.55 6.38 -27.36
N ALA A 213 -39.26 6.19 -27.67
CA ALA A 213 -38.13 6.48 -26.79
C ALA A 213 -36.87 6.86 -27.61
N GLY A 214 -35.88 7.48 -26.95
CA GLY A 214 -34.60 7.86 -27.57
C GLY A 214 -33.60 6.71 -27.75
N THR A 215 -33.91 5.54 -27.18
CA THR A 215 -33.18 4.29 -27.37
C THR A 215 -34.21 3.14 -27.45
N LEU A 216 -33.77 1.95 -27.90
CA LEU A 216 -34.54 0.74 -27.61
C LEU A 216 -34.58 0.51 -26.09
N GLU A 217 -35.64 -0.13 -25.60
CA GLU A 217 -35.90 -0.32 -24.16
C GLU A 217 -36.32 -1.77 -23.85
N ASN A 218 -36.39 -2.10 -22.55
CA ASN A 218 -36.90 -3.38 -22.02
C ASN A 218 -36.07 -4.63 -22.33
N GLY A 219 -34.83 -4.49 -22.80
CA GLY A 219 -33.88 -5.59 -22.82
C GLY A 219 -33.45 -5.95 -21.40
N THR A 220 -33.44 -7.24 -21.06
CA THR A 220 -33.09 -7.76 -19.73
C THR A 220 -32.16 -8.95 -19.84
N ASP A 221 -31.19 -9.06 -18.94
CA ASP A 221 -30.26 -10.19 -18.90
C ASP A 221 -30.83 -11.34 -18.05
N ALA A 222 -30.52 -12.58 -18.42
CA ALA A 222 -30.65 -13.74 -17.54
C ALA A 222 -29.74 -13.59 -16.31
N ALA A 223 -30.00 -14.36 -15.25
CA ALA A 223 -29.23 -14.22 -14.01
C ALA A 223 -27.79 -14.69 -14.22
N ASN A 224 -26.82 -14.03 -13.57
CA ASN A 224 -25.46 -14.55 -13.49
C ASN A 224 -25.50 -15.95 -12.87
N GLY A 225 -24.87 -16.93 -13.54
CA GLY A 225 -24.97 -18.34 -13.19
C GLY A 225 -25.97 -19.13 -14.04
N ASP A 226 -26.89 -18.52 -14.78
CA ASP A 226 -27.77 -19.27 -15.69
C ASP A 226 -26.97 -19.82 -16.89
N VAL A 227 -27.12 -21.12 -17.16
CA VAL A 227 -26.46 -21.88 -18.24
C VAL A 227 -27.53 -22.56 -19.07
N ALA A 228 -27.44 -22.48 -20.40
CA ALA A 228 -28.43 -23.11 -21.26
C ALA A 228 -28.25 -24.64 -21.29
N ILE A 229 -29.36 -25.37 -21.18
CA ILE A 229 -29.40 -26.81 -21.45
C ILE A 229 -29.25 -26.99 -22.96
N SER A 230 -28.26 -27.76 -23.39
CA SER A 230 -28.04 -28.01 -24.81
C SER A 230 -29.22 -28.77 -25.42
N SER A 231 -29.63 -28.36 -26.62
CA SER A 231 -30.65 -29.08 -27.39
C SER A 231 -30.14 -30.42 -27.99
N VAL A 232 -28.85 -30.72 -27.86
CA VAL A 232 -28.21 -31.90 -28.46
C VAL A 232 -28.20 -33.07 -27.47
N ASP A 233 -27.37 -32.99 -26.43
CA ASP A 233 -27.14 -34.04 -25.45
C ASP A 233 -26.47 -33.49 -24.17
N ALA A 234 -26.21 -34.39 -23.22
CA ALA A 234 -25.59 -34.04 -21.94
C ALA A 234 -24.19 -33.47 -22.10
N SER A 235 -23.39 -34.01 -23.04
CA SER A 235 -22.08 -33.44 -23.42
C SER A 235 -22.20 -31.98 -23.83
N GLY A 236 -23.19 -31.63 -24.65
CA GLY A 236 -23.42 -30.23 -25.01
C GLY A 236 -23.80 -29.34 -23.83
N SER A 237 -24.52 -29.87 -22.83
CA SER A 237 -24.82 -29.12 -21.59
C SER A 237 -23.58 -28.94 -20.72
N ILE A 238 -22.65 -29.91 -20.72
CA ILE A 238 -21.32 -29.75 -20.11
C ILE A 238 -20.51 -28.68 -20.85
N ASP A 239 -20.50 -28.69 -22.18
CA ASP A 239 -19.79 -27.67 -22.98
C ASP A 239 -20.29 -26.27 -22.66
N ASN A 240 -21.61 -26.09 -22.52
CA ASN A 240 -22.21 -24.81 -22.10
C ASN A 240 -21.80 -24.40 -20.67
N LEU A 241 -21.70 -25.36 -19.74
CA LEU A 241 -21.22 -25.09 -18.37
C LEU A 241 -19.74 -24.68 -18.37
N ILE A 242 -18.89 -25.35 -19.14
CA ILE A 242 -17.47 -24.97 -19.30
C ILE A 242 -17.37 -23.58 -19.94
N ALA A 243 -18.15 -23.33 -20.99
CA ALA A 243 -18.21 -22.02 -21.64
C ALA A 243 -18.63 -20.90 -20.67
N ALA A 244 -19.56 -21.18 -19.74
CA ALA A 244 -19.94 -20.26 -18.68
C ALA A 244 -18.81 -19.99 -17.67
N MET A 245 -18.08 -21.05 -17.29
CA MET A 245 -16.97 -20.96 -16.34
C MET A 245 -15.79 -20.16 -16.91
N ASP A 246 -15.47 -20.35 -18.19
CA ASP A 246 -14.30 -19.77 -18.86
C ASP A 246 -14.61 -18.53 -19.72
N LEU A 247 -15.90 -18.19 -19.90
CA LEU A 247 -16.39 -17.16 -20.84
C LEU A 247 -15.92 -17.37 -22.29
N SER A 248 -15.85 -18.62 -22.75
CA SER A 248 -15.27 -18.99 -24.05
C SER A 248 -16.30 -19.24 -25.18
N GLY A 249 -17.58 -19.45 -24.83
CA GLY A 249 -18.70 -19.65 -25.78
C GLY A 249 -19.54 -18.40 -26.08
N THR A 250 -20.76 -18.60 -26.59
CA THR A 250 -21.68 -17.53 -27.01
C THR A 250 -22.61 -17.09 -25.89
N ALA A 251 -22.34 -15.92 -25.32
CA ALA A 251 -23.21 -15.30 -24.33
C ALA A 251 -24.63 -15.02 -24.90
N GLY A 252 -25.67 -15.36 -24.13
CA GLY A 252 -27.09 -15.28 -24.50
C GLY A 252 -27.64 -16.52 -25.23
N ASP A 253 -26.77 -17.46 -25.60
CA ASP A 253 -27.14 -18.74 -26.22
C ASP A 253 -26.63 -19.93 -25.39
N ASP A 254 -25.34 -19.96 -25.05
CA ASP A 254 -24.74 -21.03 -24.24
C ASP A 254 -24.88 -20.76 -22.74
N TYR A 255 -24.78 -19.49 -22.34
CA TYR A 255 -24.87 -19.03 -20.95
C TYR A 255 -25.36 -17.58 -20.88
N ALA A 256 -25.82 -17.12 -19.72
CA ALA A 256 -26.36 -15.77 -19.53
C ALA A 256 -25.40 -14.65 -19.95
N ILE A 257 -25.93 -13.57 -20.53
CA ILE A 257 -25.10 -12.41 -20.93
C ILE A 257 -24.39 -11.77 -19.72
N ALA A 258 -25.02 -11.81 -18.55
CA ALA A 258 -24.46 -11.29 -17.30
C ALA A 258 -23.44 -12.23 -16.62
N MET A 259 -23.06 -13.35 -17.24
CA MET A 259 -22.14 -14.33 -16.66
C MET A 259 -20.77 -13.72 -16.36
N THR A 260 -20.22 -14.05 -15.20
CA THR A 260 -18.81 -13.77 -14.86
C THR A 260 -17.94 -15.02 -15.05
N ALA A 261 -16.61 -14.90 -15.16
CA ALA A 261 -15.74 -16.09 -15.17
C ALA A 261 -15.66 -16.73 -13.77
N HIS A 262 -15.33 -18.02 -13.71
CA HIS A 262 -15.08 -18.73 -12.45
C HIS A 262 -13.67 -18.46 -11.92
N THR A 263 -13.54 -18.20 -10.62
CA THR A 263 -12.30 -17.66 -10.03
C THR A 263 -11.45 -18.70 -9.31
N THR A 264 -12.00 -19.82 -8.87
CA THR A 264 -11.29 -20.78 -7.99
C THR A 264 -10.88 -22.09 -8.68
N VAL A 265 -11.48 -22.41 -9.84
CA VAL A 265 -11.13 -23.59 -10.64
C VAL A 265 -10.99 -23.23 -12.11
N ASP A 266 -10.17 -24.01 -12.81
CA ASP A 266 -10.18 -24.17 -14.26
C ASP A 266 -11.08 -25.35 -14.63
N SER A 267 -11.81 -25.24 -15.75
CA SER A 267 -12.68 -26.29 -16.26
C SER A 267 -12.17 -26.89 -17.57
N ALA A 268 -12.34 -28.19 -17.73
CA ALA A 268 -12.08 -28.88 -18.99
C ALA A 268 -13.12 -29.98 -19.25
N ALA A 269 -13.34 -30.31 -20.53
CA ALA A 269 -14.16 -31.45 -20.89
C ALA A 269 -13.36 -32.73 -20.61
N GLY A 270 -13.96 -33.65 -19.84
CA GLY A 270 -13.37 -34.95 -19.55
C GLY A 270 -13.81 -36.03 -20.54
N ALA A 271 -13.66 -37.29 -20.15
CA ALA A 271 -14.08 -38.41 -20.99
C ALA A 271 -15.58 -38.68 -20.85
N GLY A 272 -16.33 -38.56 -21.96
CA GLY A 272 -17.78 -38.72 -21.95
C GLY A 272 -18.48 -37.44 -21.52
N ASP A 273 -19.63 -37.58 -20.83
CA ASP A 273 -20.44 -36.44 -20.38
C ASP A 273 -19.91 -35.89 -19.03
N THR A 274 -18.62 -35.52 -18.97
CA THR A 274 -17.97 -35.09 -17.73
C THR A 274 -17.29 -33.73 -17.83
N LEU A 275 -17.33 -32.98 -16.73
CA LEU A 275 -16.53 -31.78 -16.50
C LEU A 275 -15.44 -32.09 -15.48
N ASP A 276 -14.20 -31.84 -15.87
CA ASP A 276 -13.02 -31.93 -15.00
C ASP A 276 -12.73 -30.54 -14.44
N ALA A 277 -13.01 -30.34 -13.15
CA ALA A 277 -12.72 -29.11 -12.42
C ALA A 277 -11.37 -29.26 -11.69
N THR A 278 -10.42 -28.40 -12.00
CA THR A 278 -9.09 -28.37 -11.34
C THR A 278 -8.93 -27.08 -10.56
N ALA A 279 -8.59 -27.17 -9.27
CA ALA A 279 -8.36 -25.99 -8.43
C ALA A 279 -7.23 -25.12 -9.00
N LYS A 280 -7.48 -23.81 -9.10
CA LYS A 280 -6.43 -22.83 -9.39
C LYS A 280 -5.43 -22.72 -8.24
N THR A 281 -5.89 -23.01 -7.02
CA THR A 281 -5.03 -23.14 -5.84
C THR A 281 -4.36 -24.51 -5.83
N ILE A 282 -3.04 -24.52 -5.99
CA ILE A 282 -2.20 -25.72 -5.97
C ILE A 282 -2.00 -26.22 -4.52
N GLY A 283 -1.91 -27.53 -4.34
CA GLY A 283 -1.69 -28.19 -3.05
C GLY A 283 -3.00 -28.45 -2.28
N VAL A 284 -2.88 -28.62 -0.96
CA VAL A 284 -4.03 -29.00 -0.10
C VAL A 284 -5.09 -27.91 0.02
N GLY A 285 -4.77 -26.65 -0.32
CA GLY A 285 -5.71 -25.54 -0.25
C GLY A 285 -6.91 -25.69 -1.19
N GLY A 286 -6.74 -26.35 -2.34
CA GLY A 286 -7.84 -26.65 -3.25
C GLY A 286 -8.84 -27.66 -2.71
N ASN A 287 -8.46 -28.47 -1.71
CA ASN A 287 -9.33 -29.53 -1.17
C ASN A 287 -10.54 -28.99 -0.40
N SER A 288 -10.56 -27.69 -0.07
CA SER A 288 -11.70 -27.05 0.60
C SER A 288 -12.68 -26.38 -0.37
N ILE A 289 -12.47 -26.51 -1.69
CA ILE A 289 -13.40 -25.99 -2.69
C ILE A 289 -14.60 -26.94 -2.73
N ASP A 290 -15.77 -26.43 -2.32
CA ASP A 290 -17.01 -27.18 -2.33
C ASP A 290 -17.43 -27.55 -3.77
N SER A 291 -17.92 -28.76 -3.94
CA SER A 291 -18.51 -29.26 -5.19
C SER A 291 -19.86 -29.88 -4.86
N LEU A 292 -20.92 -29.10 -5.05
CA LEU A 292 -22.29 -29.47 -4.69
C LEU A 292 -23.16 -29.53 -5.93
N GLU A 293 -24.13 -30.43 -5.92
CA GLU A 293 -25.11 -30.60 -6.99
C GLU A 293 -26.54 -30.64 -6.45
N GLY A 294 -27.44 -30.10 -7.27
CA GLY A 294 -28.89 -30.28 -7.19
C GLY A 294 -29.40 -30.90 -8.49
N LEU A 295 -28.73 -31.95 -8.97
CA LEU A 295 -28.99 -32.59 -10.26
C LEU A 295 -29.73 -33.92 -10.07
N THR A 296 -30.70 -34.20 -10.95
CA THR A 296 -31.33 -35.53 -11.03
C THR A 296 -30.47 -36.50 -11.83
N ASN A 297 -29.83 -36.01 -12.90
CA ASN A 297 -29.10 -36.82 -13.87
C ASN A 297 -27.58 -36.59 -13.82
N GLY A 298 -27.04 -36.18 -12.69
CA GLY A 298 -25.60 -36.01 -12.54
C GLY A 298 -25.17 -35.95 -11.09
N SER A 299 -23.88 -36.15 -10.86
CA SER A 299 -23.29 -36.10 -9.52
C SER A 299 -21.82 -35.74 -9.58
N TRP A 300 -21.33 -35.11 -8.51
CA TRP A 300 -19.90 -35.01 -8.26
C TRP A 300 -19.36 -36.31 -7.68
N GLY A 301 -18.07 -36.59 -7.91
CA GLY A 301 -17.39 -37.72 -7.27
C GLY A 301 -17.23 -37.57 -5.75
N ALA A 302 -17.22 -36.33 -5.25
CA ALA A 302 -17.04 -35.98 -3.84
C ALA A 302 -17.72 -34.63 -3.53
N ALA A 303 -17.90 -34.31 -2.24
CA ALA A 303 -18.53 -33.05 -1.79
C ALA A 303 -17.60 -31.83 -1.86
N THR A 304 -16.29 -32.06 -2.00
CA THR A 304 -15.27 -31.06 -2.27
C THR A 304 -14.33 -31.60 -3.35
N LEU A 305 -13.52 -30.74 -3.96
CA LEU A 305 -12.40 -31.23 -4.76
C LEU A 305 -11.44 -32.05 -3.87
N GLU A 306 -10.83 -33.09 -4.44
CA GLU A 306 -9.95 -34.01 -3.71
C GLU A 306 -8.61 -34.18 -4.45
N GLY A 307 -7.67 -34.89 -3.82
CA GLY A 307 -6.38 -35.23 -4.44
C GLY A 307 -5.36 -34.09 -4.49
N GLY A 308 -5.70 -32.91 -3.94
CA GLY A 308 -4.74 -31.85 -3.70
C GLY A 308 -3.73 -32.30 -2.65
N GLY A 309 -2.49 -32.49 -3.07
CA GLY A 309 -1.38 -32.90 -2.22
C GLY A 309 -0.27 -31.89 -2.34
N GLY A 310 0.45 -31.62 -1.26
CA GLY A 310 1.55 -30.65 -1.29
C GLY A 310 2.74 -31.12 -0.46
N ALA A 311 3.91 -30.65 -0.85
CA ALA A 311 5.12 -30.72 -0.07
C ALA A 311 4.92 -30.04 1.31
N ALA A 312 5.69 -30.47 2.30
CA ALA A 312 5.59 -29.95 3.67
C ALA A 312 6.03 -28.47 3.77
N ASP A 313 5.65 -27.78 4.85
CA ASP A 313 6.15 -26.43 5.17
C ASP A 313 7.68 -26.39 5.10
N GLY A 314 8.22 -25.42 4.37
CA GLY A 314 9.65 -25.22 4.19
C GLY A 314 10.25 -25.97 2.99
N ASN A 315 9.50 -26.78 2.26
CA ASN A 315 10.04 -27.35 1.02
C ASN A 315 10.19 -26.27 -0.06
N VAL A 316 11.32 -26.27 -0.76
CA VAL A 316 11.71 -25.27 -1.76
C VAL A 316 12.09 -25.99 -3.06
N LEU A 317 11.61 -25.49 -4.20
CA LEU A 317 11.95 -26.05 -5.52
C LEU A 317 13.41 -25.76 -5.85
N ILE A 318 14.13 -26.79 -6.31
CA ILE A 318 15.41 -26.62 -7.00
C ILE A 318 15.14 -25.98 -8.37
N GLY A 319 15.56 -24.73 -8.55
CA GLY A 319 15.36 -23.95 -9.77
C GLY A 319 16.23 -24.43 -10.95
N GLY A 320 16.13 -23.75 -12.09
CA GLY A 320 16.93 -24.07 -13.28
C GLY A 320 18.42 -23.70 -13.13
N THR A 321 18.68 -22.63 -12.39
CA THR A 321 20.02 -22.15 -11.98
C THR A 321 20.14 -22.01 -10.46
N ALA A 322 21.37 -21.86 -9.95
CA ALA A 322 21.59 -21.61 -8.52
C ALA A 322 20.92 -20.31 -8.07
N SER A 323 20.90 -19.27 -8.92
CA SER A 323 20.15 -18.04 -8.71
C SER A 323 18.65 -18.32 -8.55
N ASP A 324 18.05 -19.14 -9.42
CA ASP A 324 16.62 -19.49 -9.33
C ASP A 324 16.31 -20.23 -8.02
N SER A 325 17.19 -21.12 -7.57
CA SER A 325 17.06 -21.82 -6.29
C SER A 325 17.14 -20.86 -5.09
N ILE A 326 18.03 -19.85 -5.16
CA ILE A 326 18.10 -18.77 -4.17
C ILE A 326 16.83 -17.92 -4.17
N ASP A 327 16.33 -17.53 -5.34
CA ASP A 327 15.09 -16.76 -5.46
C ASP A 327 13.89 -17.52 -4.90
N ASN A 328 13.84 -18.84 -5.11
CA ASN A 328 12.83 -19.71 -4.53
C ASN A 328 12.93 -19.78 -3.00
N LEU A 329 14.15 -19.88 -2.45
CA LEU A 329 14.38 -19.86 -1.01
C LEU A 329 14.02 -18.50 -0.38
N ILE A 330 14.40 -17.39 -1.01
CA ILE A 330 14.03 -16.03 -0.58
C ILE A 330 12.51 -15.90 -0.55
N ALA A 331 11.83 -16.34 -1.61
CA ALA A 331 10.37 -16.34 -1.68
C ALA A 331 9.75 -17.19 -0.55
N ALA A 332 10.33 -18.34 -0.20
CA ALA A 332 9.87 -19.16 0.91
C ALA A 332 10.04 -18.46 2.27
N VAL A 333 11.21 -17.87 2.53
CA VAL A 333 11.52 -17.16 3.79
C VAL A 333 10.59 -15.96 4.00
N MET A 334 10.34 -15.21 2.92
CA MET A 334 9.53 -14.00 2.93
C MET A 334 8.03 -14.25 2.72
N LEU A 335 7.63 -15.51 2.50
CA LEU A 335 6.29 -15.87 2.03
C LEU A 335 5.84 -15.02 0.81
N GLY A 336 6.76 -14.82 -0.13
CA GLY A 336 6.54 -14.06 -1.36
C GLY A 336 5.72 -14.81 -2.40
N ALA A 337 5.58 -14.27 -3.60
CA ALA A 337 4.86 -14.98 -4.67
C ALA A 337 5.52 -16.32 -5.05
N GLY A 338 4.70 -17.31 -5.45
CA GLY A 338 5.18 -18.61 -5.91
C GLY A 338 4.96 -19.80 -4.97
N GLY A 339 4.08 -19.69 -3.97
CA GLY A 339 3.60 -20.89 -3.25
C GLY A 339 3.00 -21.91 -4.22
N GLY A 340 3.40 -23.17 -4.11
CA GLY A 340 3.05 -24.26 -5.02
C GLY A 340 3.95 -24.42 -6.25
N THR A 341 4.76 -23.40 -6.59
CA THR A 341 5.57 -23.40 -7.83
C THR A 341 7.05 -23.10 -7.61
N LYS A 342 7.38 -22.34 -6.58
CA LYS A 342 8.75 -22.01 -6.13
C LYS A 342 9.07 -22.62 -4.78
N TYR A 343 8.09 -22.67 -3.90
CA TYR A 343 8.16 -23.31 -2.59
C TYR A 343 6.81 -23.93 -2.26
N ALA A 344 6.74 -24.81 -1.27
CA ALA A 344 5.52 -25.54 -0.96
C ALA A 344 4.38 -24.59 -0.56
N ALA A 345 3.17 -24.84 -1.06
CA ALA A 345 1.99 -24.03 -0.72
C ALA A 345 1.69 -24.00 0.80
N ALA A 346 2.12 -25.02 1.55
CA ALA A 346 2.00 -25.10 3.00
C ALA A 346 3.01 -24.23 3.77
N THR A 347 3.90 -23.51 3.09
CA THR A 347 5.00 -22.78 3.73
C THR A 347 4.47 -21.61 4.57
N THR A 348 5.03 -21.44 5.76
CA THR A 348 4.70 -20.34 6.67
C THR A 348 5.82 -19.29 6.72
N LEU A 349 5.46 -18.01 6.83
CA LEU A 349 6.40 -16.88 6.90
C LEU A 349 7.45 -17.08 8.01
N HIS A 350 8.72 -16.79 7.72
CA HIS A 350 9.77 -16.87 8.72
C HIS A 350 9.59 -15.80 9.80
N ALA A 351 9.56 -16.19 11.08
CA ALA A 351 9.19 -15.30 12.16
C ALA A 351 10.23 -14.20 12.44
N THR A 352 11.52 -14.53 12.44
CA THR A 352 12.58 -13.66 13.03
C THR A 352 13.54 -13.03 12.03
N VAL A 353 13.47 -13.37 10.75
CA VAL A 353 14.43 -12.99 9.71
C VAL A 353 13.69 -12.57 8.45
N ALA A 354 14.20 -11.55 7.77
CA ALA A 354 13.88 -11.22 6.39
C ALA A 354 15.02 -11.67 5.46
N ALA A 355 14.70 -12.04 4.24
CA ALA A 355 15.68 -12.43 3.23
C ALA A 355 15.60 -11.51 2.01
N ALA A 356 16.75 -11.21 1.43
CA ALA A 356 16.89 -10.41 0.22
C ALA A 356 17.93 -11.02 -0.72
N VAL A 357 17.79 -10.74 -2.02
CA VAL A 357 18.78 -11.13 -3.02
C VAL A 357 20.08 -10.37 -2.77
N GLY A 358 21.20 -11.09 -2.78
CA GLY A 358 22.53 -10.50 -2.69
C GLY A 358 23.19 -10.37 -4.07
N VAL A 359 24.51 -10.14 -4.07
CA VAL A 359 25.29 -10.16 -5.30
C VAL A 359 25.59 -11.59 -5.74
N GLY A 360 25.36 -11.91 -7.02
CA GLY A 360 25.54 -13.28 -7.53
C GLY A 360 24.53 -14.26 -6.95
N ASP A 361 24.94 -15.52 -6.76
CA ASP A 361 24.10 -16.61 -6.23
C ASP A 361 24.03 -16.57 -4.69
N THR A 362 23.61 -15.43 -4.13
CA THR A 362 23.61 -15.21 -2.68
C THR A 362 22.26 -14.72 -2.16
N MET A 363 21.94 -15.11 -0.93
CA MET A 363 20.84 -14.60 -0.14
C MET A 363 21.39 -13.90 1.10
N GLY A 364 21.03 -12.63 1.29
CA GLY A 364 21.21 -11.93 2.56
C GLY A 364 20.05 -12.24 3.49
N ALA A 365 20.35 -12.73 4.69
CA ALA A 365 19.39 -12.88 5.78
C ALA A 365 19.65 -11.79 6.82
N GLU A 366 18.63 -11.03 7.17
CA GLU A 366 18.71 -9.94 8.16
C GLU A 366 17.72 -10.21 9.29
N ALA A 367 18.18 -10.04 10.54
CA ALA A 367 17.32 -10.12 11.71
C ALA A 367 16.22 -9.04 11.64
N LYS A 368 14.98 -9.43 11.94
CA LYS A 368 13.89 -8.43 12.03
C LYS A 368 14.07 -7.48 13.21
N THR A 369 14.72 -7.94 14.28
CA THR A 369 15.04 -7.15 15.48
C THR A 369 16.45 -6.56 15.37
N ALA A 370 16.59 -5.26 15.63
CA ALA A 370 17.88 -4.57 15.70
C ALA A 370 18.63 -4.86 17.01
N GLY A 371 19.95 -4.65 17.01
CA GLY A 371 20.81 -4.85 18.17
C GLY A 371 21.40 -6.26 18.29
N GLU A 372 22.08 -6.51 19.41
CA GLU A 372 22.84 -7.75 19.63
C GLU A 372 21.96 -9.00 19.74
N ALA A 373 20.65 -8.84 20.04
CA ALA A 373 19.71 -9.96 20.09
C ALA A 373 19.63 -10.74 18.77
N GLY A 374 19.81 -10.06 17.63
CA GLY A 374 19.86 -10.70 16.31
C GLY A 374 21.05 -11.65 16.15
N ASN A 375 22.15 -11.43 16.89
CA ASN A 375 23.37 -12.25 16.80
C ASN A 375 23.19 -13.67 17.36
N ALA A 376 22.10 -13.93 18.10
CA ALA A 376 21.78 -15.25 18.61
C ALA A 376 21.02 -16.13 17.60
N LEU A 377 20.58 -15.57 16.45
CA LEU A 377 19.84 -16.30 15.43
C LEU A 377 20.79 -17.22 14.68
N THR A 378 20.61 -18.54 14.83
CA THR A 378 21.49 -19.55 14.25
C THR A 378 21.22 -19.76 12.76
N THR A 379 22.28 -20.07 12.02
CA THR A 379 22.24 -20.44 10.60
C THR A 379 23.03 -21.72 10.41
N THR A 380 22.40 -22.75 9.85
CA THR A 380 23.07 -24.02 9.53
C THR A 380 22.60 -24.54 8.19
N GLU A 381 23.43 -25.33 7.53
CA GLU A 381 23.17 -25.89 6.22
C GLU A 381 23.57 -27.37 6.16
N GLY A 382 22.85 -28.11 5.33
CA GLY A 382 23.21 -29.45 4.85
C GLY A 382 23.35 -29.42 3.33
N LEU A 383 24.10 -28.44 2.81
CA LEU A 383 24.30 -28.20 1.38
C LEU A 383 25.65 -28.75 0.92
N THR A 384 25.70 -29.38 -0.25
CA THR A 384 26.96 -29.74 -0.91
C THR A 384 27.57 -28.54 -1.65
N ASN A 385 26.72 -27.71 -2.24
CA ASN A 385 27.11 -26.61 -3.14
C ASN A 385 26.77 -25.24 -2.57
N GLY A 386 26.80 -25.08 -1.25
CA GLY A 386 26.60 -23.79 -0.62
C GLY A 386 26.96 -23.78 0.85
N SER A 387 27.15 -22.59 1.40
CA SER A 387 27.50 -22.41 2.80
C SER A 387 27.04 -21.06 3.34
N TRP A 388 26.76 -21.01 4.63
CA TRP A 388 26.62 -19.74 5.34
C TRP A 388 27.99 -19.13 5.61
N GLY A 389 28.07 -17.80 5.64
CA GLY A 389 29.29 -17.09 6.03
C GLY A 389 29.66 -17.27 7.52
N ALA A 390 28.67 -17.54 8.37
CA ALA A 390 28.81 -17.73 9.82
C ALA A 390 27.73 -18.69 10.36
N ALA A 391 27.93 -19.22 11.57
CA ALA A 391 26.99 -20.13 12.25
C ALA A 391 25.81 -19.40 12.93
N THR A 392 25.89 -18.08 13.02
CA THR A 392 24.83 -17.18 13.46
C THR A 392 24.82 -15.95 12.55
N LEU A 393 23.74 -15.16 12.59
CA LEU A 393 23.81 -13.79 12.06
C LEU A 393 24.82 -12.97 12.89
N GLU A 394 25.50 -12.02 12.26
CA GLU A 394 26.56 -11.22 12.87
C GLU A 394 26.36 -9.71 12.59
N GLY A 395 27.10 -8.87 13.30
CA GLY A 395 27.11 -7.42 13.06
C GLY A 395 25.94 -6.66 13.71
N GLY A 396 25.05 -7.33 14.43
CA GLY A 396 24.09 -6.67 15.31
C GLY A 396 24.84 -6.00 16.46
N SER A 397 24.52 -4.74 16.75
CA SER A 397 25.18 -3.95 17.81
C SER A 397 24.18 -3.03 18.47
N GLU A 398 24.28 -2.88 19.79
CA GLU A 398 23.55 -1.86 20.53
C GLU A 398 24.13 -0.45 20.26
N ILE A 399 23.32 0.58 20.51
CA ILE A 399 23.74 2.00 20.47
C ILE A 399 24.64 2.25 21.70
N GLY A 400 25.76 2.95 21.54
CA GLY A 400 26.59 3.37 22.68
C GLY A 400 25.94 4.50 23.49
N SER A 401 25.97 4.42 24.82
CA SER A 401 25.44 5.45 25.74
C SER A 401 26.05 6.84 25.51
N ILE A 402 25.25 7.91 25.69
CA ILE A 402 25.67 9.32 25.56
C ILE A 402 26.06 9.86 26.94
N TYR A 403 27.15 10.63 27.02
CA TYR A 403 27.59 11.29 28.27
C TYR A 403 26.85 12.60 28.50
N ALA A 404 26.49 12.89 29.77
CA ALA A 404 25.91 14.18 30.14
C ALA A 404 26.94 15.32 30.03
N THR A 405 26.48 16.50 29.64
CA THR A 405 27.34 17.69 29.49
C THR A 405 26.76 18.92 30.18
N GLY A 406 27.60 19.91 30.44
CA GLY A 406 27.16 21.19 31.00
C GLY A 406 28.14 22.30 30.65
N ILE A 407 27.61 23.50 30.44
CA ILE A 407 28.40 24.67 30.02
C ILE A 407 28.41 25.71 31.13
N LEU A 408 29.60 26.10 31.57
CA LEU A 408 29.81 27.29 32.40
C LEU A 408 30.23 28.46 31.50
N THR A 409 29.54 29.59 31.60
CA THR A 409 29.89 30.82 30.86
C THR A 409 30.35 31.90 31.82
N LEU A 410 31.48 32.55 31.55
CA LEU A 410 31.88 33.79 32.21
C LEU A 410 31.58 35.00 31.31
N THR A 411 31.00 36.05 31.90
CA THR A 411 30.75 37.35 31.27
C THR A 411 31.74 38.43 31.73
N GLY A 412 32.63 38.05 32.64
CA GLY A 412 33.67 38.86 33.25
C GLY A 412 34.45 38.03 34.27
N GLN A 413 35.43 38.64 34.93
CA GLN A 413 36.27 37.93 35.90
C GLN A 413 35.45 37.45 37.12
N PRO A 414 35.75 36.25 37.65
CA PRO A 414 35.23 35.83 38.95
C PRO A 414 35.83 36.71 40.05
N LEU A 415 35.08 36.93 41.13
CA LEU A 415 35.55 37.66 42.31
C LEU A 415 36.23 36.71 43.31
N ASN A 416 37.11 37.27 44.14
CA ASN A 416 37.80 36.50 45.16
C ASN A 416 36.82 35.86 46.16
N ASN A 417 37.01 34.56 46.41
CA ASN A 417 36.18 33.64 47.20
C ASN A 417 34.84 33.23 46.57
N GLU A 418 34.57 33.57 45.31
CA GLU A 418 33.45 32.97 44.60
C GLU A 418 33.76 31.52 44.23
N THR A 419 32.71 30.72 44.09
CA THR A 419 32.82 29.28 43.96
C THR A 419 32.04 28.76 42.76
N VAL A 420 32.58 27.68 42.17
CA VAL A 420 31.89 26.77 41.25
C VAL A 420 31.83 25.42 41.93
N THR A 421 30.73 24.69 41.84
CA THR A 421 30.60 23.34 42.40
C THR A 421 30.08 22.41 41.33
N ILE A 422 30.78 21.30 41.11
CA ILE A 422 30.41 20.23 40.18
C ILE A 422 30.36 18.93 41.00
N GLY A 423 29.24 18.22 40.93
CA GLY A 423 28.98 17.05 41.77
C GLY A 423 29.19 17.35 43.25
N THR A 424 30.19 16.70 43.86
CA THR A 424 30.54 16.87 45.28
C THR A 424 31.69 17.84 45.52
N LYS A 425 32.33 18.37 44.48
CA LYS A 425 33.57 19.12 44.58
C LYS A 425 33.35 20.61 44.31
N ALA A 426 33.87 21.45 45.22
CA ALA A 426 33.79 22.91 45.12
C ALA A 426 35.15 23.52 44.76
N TYR A 427 35.15 24.35 43.73
CA TYR A 427 36.28 25.14 43.27
C TYR A 427 36.12 26.60 43.69
N THR A 428 37.11 27.16 44.37
CA THR A 428 37.07 28.54 44.90
C THR A 428 38.10 29.41 44.19
N PHE A 429 37.63 30.47 43.54
CA PHE A 429 38.49 31.45 42.86
C PHE A 429 39.18 32.38 43.86
N GLN A 430 40.50 32.56 43.71
CA GLN A 430 41.29 33.41 44.60
C GLN A 430 42.24 34.38 43.86
N ASP A 431 42.33 35.61 44.37
CA ASP A 431 43.30 36.61 43.92
C ASP A 431 44.72 36.22 44.32
N SER A 432 44.89 35.66 45.51
CA SER A 432 46.15 35.09 45.99
C SER A 432 45.91 33.63 46.32
N LEU A 433 46.52 32.74 45.53
CA LEU A 433 46.31 31.32 45.63
C LEU A 433 46.84 30.78 46.97
N THR A 434 45.97 30.13 47.73
CA THR A 434 46.32 29.37 48.93
C THR A 434 46.24 27.87 48.66
N ASP A 435 47.12 27.10 49.30
CA ASP A 435 47.25 25.65 49.05
C ASP A 435 46.18 24.84 49.81
N VAL A 436 44.97 24.83 49.26
CA VAL A 436 43.84 24.00 49.71
C VAL A 436 43.18 23.39 48.48
N ASP A 437 42.88 22.08 48.54
CA ASP A 437 42.16 21.38 47.46
C ASP A 437 40.88 22.15 47.09
N GLY A 438 40.62 22.29 45.79
CA GLY A 438 39.56 23.15 45.25
C GLY A 438 39.93 24.63 45.01
N ASN A 439 41.05 25.17 45.53
CA ASN A 439 41.38 26.57 45.23
C ASN A 439 41.98 26.76 43.83
N VAL A 440 41.47 27.75 43.10
CA VAL A 440 41.84 28.10 41.72
C VAL A 440 42.26 29.56 41.67
N LYS A 441 43.34 29.88 40.96
CA LYS A 441 43.85 31.25 40.81
C LYS A 441 43.03 32.01 39.77
N ILE A 442 42.59 33.22 40.11
CA ILE A 442 42.00 34.16 39.16
C ILE A 442 43.11 34.63 38.19
N GLY A 443 42.89 34.45 36.89
CA GLY A 443 43.80 34.83 35.80
C GLY A 443 43.76 36.33 35.49
N ALA A 444 44.42 36.75 34.40
CA ALA A 444 44.40 38.14 33.94
C ALA A 444 43.05 38.53 33.30
N ASP A 445 42.41 37.59 32.59
CA ASP A 445 41.07 37.71 32.03
C ASP A 445 40.19 36.47 32.31
N ALA A 446 38.93 36.52 31.85
CA ALA A 446 37.94 35.47 32.11
C ALA A 446 38.34 34.14 31.46
N SER A 447 38.91 34.17 30.25
CA SER A 447 39.42 32.98 29.57
C SER A 447 40.54 32.32 30.39
N GLU A 448 41.52 33.10 30.88
CA GLU A 448 42.62 32.55 31.70
C GLU A 448 42.13 32.02 33.05
N SER A 449 41.09 32.62 33.64
CA SER A 449 40.43 32.08 34.83
C SER A 449 39.72 30.74 34.56
N LEU A 450 39.08 30.57 33.40
CA LEU A 450 38.49 29.29 32.98
C LEU A 450 39.56 28.25 32.68
N ASP A 451 40.64 28.61 31.98
CA ASP A 451 41.77 27.70 31.73
C ASP A 451 42.40 27.18 33.03
N ASN A 452 42.44 28.02 34.07
CA ASN A 452 42.92 27.62 35.39
C ASN A 452 41.94 26.66 36.09
N LEU A 453 40.62 26.85 35.91
CA LEU A 453 39.59 25.96 36.44
C LEU A 453 39.58 24.60 35.71
N ILE A 454 39.68 24.61 34.37
CA ILE A 454 39.80 23.39 33.55
C ILE A 454 41.02 22.59 34.00
N ALA A 455 42.19 23.24 34.10
CA ALA A 455 43.40 22.59 34.59
C ALA A 455 43.26 22.05 36.03
N ALA A 456 42.40 22.63 36.86
CA ALA A 456 42.11 22.13 38.20
C ALA A 456 41.16 20.92 38.19
N ILE A 457 40.16 20.89 37.30
CA ILE A 457 39.22 19.78 37.13
C ILE A 457 39.95 18.54 36.61
N ASP A 458 40.70 18.69 35.51
CA ASP A 458 41.40 17.59 34.84
C ASP A 458 42.75 17.23 35.50
N LEU A 459 43.12 17.96 36.56
CA LEU A 459 44.46 17.90 37.17
C LEU A 459 45.59 18.09 36.15
N GLY A 460 45.39 19.02 35.20
CA GLY A 460 46.34 19.36 34.14
C GLY A 460 47.55 20.17 34.62
N ALA A 461 48.34 20.73 33.70
CA ALA A 461 49.53 21.50 34.08
C ALA A 461 49.17 22.81 34.80
N GLY A 462 49.90 23.15 35.88
CA GLY A 462 49.71 24.43 36.59
C GLY A 462 49.64 24.34 38.12
N SER A 463 49.83 23.17 38.73
CA SER A 463 49.87 22.98 40.19
C SER A 463 50.75 24.03 40.90
N GLY A 464 50.21 24.66 41.94
CA GLY A 464 50.85 25.72 42.73
C GLY A 464 50.91 27.11 42.07
N SER A 465 50.39 27.26 40.84
CA SER A 465 50.42 28.54 40.09
C SER A 465 49.09 28.91 39.45
N LYS A 466 48.39 27.95 38.84
CA LYS A 466 47.03 28.07 38.30
C LYS A 466 45.97 27.59 39.28
N TYR A 467 46.29 26.58 40.08
CA TYR A 467 45.43 26.01 41.11
C TYR A 467 46.29 25.44 42.25
N ALA A 468 45.68 25.14 43.40
CA ALA A 468 46.40 24.72 44.61
C ALA A 468 47.35 23.54 44.37
N ALA A 469 48.49 23.50 45.06
CA ALA A 469 49.45 22.41 44.90
C ALA A 469 48.88 21.06 45.39
N SER A 470 47.97 21.13 46.37
CA SER A 470 47.25 20.00 46.97
C SER A 470 45.97 19.60 46.21
N MET A 471 45.73 20.13 45.01
CA MET A 471 44.55 19.79 44.20
C MET A 471 44.51 18.30 43.85
N THR A 472 43.31 17.72 43.89
CA THR A 472 43.01 16.37 43.40
C THR A 472 42.25 16.42 42.07
N ALA A 473 42.25 15.35 41.27
CA ALA A 473 41.42 15.28 40.07
C ALA A 473 39.92 15.27 40.43
N HIS A 474 39.04 15.73 39.54
CA HIS A 474 37.60 15.52 39.70
C HIS A 474 37.28 14.04 39.42
N PRO A 475 36.45 13.37 40.24
CA PRO A 475 36.17 11.93 40.07
C PRO A 475 35.03 11.58 39.11
N ASP A 476 34.35 12.58 38.55
CA ASP A 476 33.03 12.39 37.90
C ASP A 476 32.94 13.10 36.54
N VAL A 477 33.87 14.00 36.22
CA VAL A 477 33.81 14.84 35.02
C VAL A 477 35.20 15.20 34.51
N ASP A 478 35.29 15.37 33.18
CA ASP A 478 36.36 16.09 32.50
C ASP A 478 35.86 17.48 32.05
N ALA A 479 36.77 18.44 31.88
CA ALA A 479 36.46 19.78 31.38
C ALA A 479 37.31 20.16 30.15
N ALA A 480 36.75 20.99 29.29
CA ALA A 480 37.45 21.53 28.12
C ALA A 480 37.06 22.99 27.88
N ALA A 481 37.92 23.73 27.19
CA ALA A 481 37.60 25.08 26.76
C ALA A 481 36.55 25.04 25.65
N GLY A 482 35.45 25.77 25.85
CA GLY A 482 34.39 25.93 24.86
C GLY A 482 34.59 27.16 23.98
N ALA A 483 33.53 27.57 23.28
CA ALA A 483 33.57 28.74 22.42
C ALA A 483 33.47 30.05 23.22
N GLY A 484 34.49 30.90 23.12
CA GLY A 484 34.55 32.17 23.85
C GLY A 484 34.93 31.95 25.31
N ASP A 485 34.34 32.71 26.22
CA ASP A 485 34.57 32.58 27.66
C ASP A 485 33.66 31.50 28.27
N THR A 486 33.76 30.27 27.74
CA THR A 486 32.99 29.11 28.23
C THR A 486 33.87 27.91 28.52
N MET A 487 33.38 27.05 29.42
CA MET A 487 33.96 25.75 29.75
C MET A 487 32.88 24.67 29.58
N ASP A 488 33.20 23.66 28.80
CA ASP A 488 32.36 22.50 28.55
C ASP A 488 32.79 21.38 29.49
N VAL A 489 31.86 20.87 30.29
CA VAL A 489 32.08 19.79 31.25
C VAL A 489 31.34 18.55 30.76
N THR A 490 32.02 17.41 30.75
CA THR A 490 31.47 16.11 30.31
C THR A 490 31.57 15.10 31.45
N ALA A 491 30.49 14.39 31.75
CA ALA A 491 30.50 13.31 32.73
C ALA A 491 31.47 12.19 32.31
N GLU A 492 32.14 11.57 33.28
CA GLU A 492 32.96 10.38 33.06
C GLU A 492 32.12 9.09 32.97
N ILE A 493 30.92 9.10 33.55
CA ILE A 493 29.98 7.98 33.50
C ILE A 493 29.02 8.21 32.31
N PRO A 494 28.98 7.30 31.34
CA PRO A 494 28.02 7.40 30.25
C PRO A 494 26.61 7.05 30.73
N GLY A 495 25.58 7.56 30.07
CA GLY A 495 24.19 7.25 30.41
C GLY A 495 23.45 8.41 31.09
N ASP A 496 22.23 8.13 31.55
CA ASP A 496 21.40 9.11 32.25
C ASP A 496 21.89 9.42 33.68
N GLU A 497 22.73 8.55 34.25
CA GLU A 497 23.32 8.71 35.58
C GLU A 497 24.16 10.00 35.67
N GLY A 498 24.85 10.37 34.59
CA GLY A 498 25.59 11.63 34.48
C GLY A 498 24.70 12.89 34.64
N ASN A 499 23.40 12.80 34.34
CA ASN A 499 22.47 13.92 34.52
C ASN A 499 22.20 14.26 35.99
N SER A 500 22.63 13.40 36.92
CA SER A 500 22.49 13.64 38.36
C SER A 500 23.67 14.45 38.94
N ILE A 501 24.69 14.76 38.13
CA ILE A 501 25.84 15.56 38.56
C ILE A 501 25.41 17.02 38.65
N ASN A 502 25.28 17.53 39.88
CA ASN A 502 24.88 18.92 40.13
C ASN A 502 25.93 19.91 39.64
N SER A 503 25.49 21.06 39.12
CA SER A 503 26.33 22.18 38.72
C SER A 503 25.78 23.48 39.34
N THR A 504 26.54 24.07 40.27
CA THR A 504 26.13 25.30 40.96
C THR A 504 27.29 26.29 41.07
N GLN A 505 26.98 27.53 41.42
CA GLN A 505 27.98 28.59 41.52
C GLN A 505 27.51 29.75 42.42
N THR A 506 28.47 30.53 42.90
CA THR A 506 28.24 31.83 43.58
C THR A 506 28.76 33.01 42.75
N LEU A 507 29.17 32.77 41.50
CA LEU A 507 29.78 33.75 40.62
C LEU A 507 28.85 34.93 40.32
N THR A 508 29.36 36.16 40.49
CA THR A 508 28.66 37.38 40.08
C THR A 508 28.66 37.56 38.56
N ASN A 509 29.75 37.14 37.90
CA ASN A 509 29.98 37.32 36.46
C ASN A 509 30.00 36.01 35.67
N GLY A 510 29.36 34.95 36.18
CA GLY A 510 29.26 33.68 35.48
C GLY A 510 27.86 33.09 35.56
N THR A 511 27.55 32.07 34.76
CA THR A 511 26.36 31.23 34.92
C THR A 511 26.59 29.83 34.34
N TRP A 512 26.05 28.81 35.00
CA TRP A 512 25.82 27.51 34.37
C TRP A 512 24.61 27.58 33.43
N GLY A 513 24.64 26.78 32.37
CA GLY A 513 23.49 26.58 31.48
C GLY A 513 22.31 25.85 32.15
N ALA A 514 22.61 24.97 33.12
CA ALA A 514 21.63 24.15 33.84
C ALA A 514 22.08 23.92 35.29
N ALA A 515 21.19 23.39 36.15
CA ALA A 515 21.49 23.10 37.57
C ALA A 515 22.14 21.72 37.79
N THR A 516 22.12 20.87 36.76
CA THR A 516 22.83 19.60 36.66
C THR A 516 23.48 19.54 35.27
N LEU A 517 24.37 18.57 35.03
CA LEU A 517 24.68 18.19 33.65
C LEU A 517 23.41 17.64 32.99
N GLU A 518 23.30 17.79 31.68
CA GLU A 518 22.13 17.42 30.90
C GLU A 518 22.54 16.66 29.62
N GLY A 519 21.60 15.95 29.01
CA GLY A 519 21.79 15.27 27.73
C GLY A 519 22.44 13.89 27.80
N GLY A 520 22.78 13.39 28.99
CA GLY A 520 23.19 12.00 29.18
C GLY A 520 22.00 11.07 28.95
N ALA A 521 22.22 9.94 28.29
CA ALA A 521 21.16 8.99 27.97
C ALA A 521 21.70 7.56 27.94
N ASP A 522 21.00 6.66 28.65
CA ASP A 522 21.23 5.23 28.66
C ASP A 522 20.97 4.59 27.29
N THR A 523 21.47 3.37 27.08
CA THR A 523 21.17 2.58 25.88
C THR A 523 19.67 2.32 25.77
N GLY A 524 19.07 2.91 24.73
CA GLY A 524 17.64 2.81 24.44
C GLY A 524 17.30 3.59 23.18
N PRO A 525 16.12 3.39 22.57
CA PRO A 525 15.72 4.18 21.41
C PRO A 525 15.80 5.66 21.80
N ILE A 526 16.65 6.42 21.10
CA ILE A 526 16.80 7.85 21.32
C ILE A 526 15.45 8.47 21.00
N THR A 527 14.76 8.92 22.04
CA THR A 527 13.54 9.71 21.90
C THR A 527 13.94 11.17 22.04
N GLN A 528 13.68 11.99 21.02
CA GLN A 528 13.90 13.43 21.12
C GLN A 528 12.56 14.14 21.24
N GLN A 529 12.34 14.81 22.37
CA GLN A 529 11.16 15.62 22.56
C GLN A 529 11.30 16.90 21.74
N MET A 530 10.54 17.05 20.66
CA MET A 530 10.41 18.35 20.03
C MET A 530 9.61 19.26 20.95
N THR A 531 10.29 20.14 21.71
CA THR A 531 9.60 21.18 22.46
C THR A 531 9.24 22.29 21.49
N ALA A 532 7.97 22.35 21.06
CA ALA A 532 7.44 23.52 20.37
C ALA A 532 7.40 24.71 21.33
N ALA A 533 8.48 25.47 21.44
CA ALA A 533 8.44 26.78 22.07
C ALA A 533 7.71 27.77 21.14
N ARG A 534 6.39 27.90 21.30
CA ARG A 534 5.72 29.14 20.89
C ARG A 534 4.86 29.70 22.01
N THR A 535 5.18 30.92 22.41
CA THR A 535 4.19 31.84 23.00
C THR A 535 3.02 31.95 22.04
N LEU A 536 1.94 31.21 22.32
CA LEU A 536 0.64 31.43 21.71
C LEU A 536 0.22 32.88 21.99
N PHE A 537 -0.31 33.58 20.99
CA PHE A 537 -1.09 34.76 21.32
C PHE A 537 -2.23 34.29 22.22
N THR A 538 -2.42 34.98 23.34
CA THR A 538 -3.35 34.58 24.43
C THR A 538 -4.80 34.36 23.96
N LYS A 539 -5.14 34.72 22.72
CA LYS A 539 -6.44 34.47 22.09
C LYS A 539 -6.58 33.11 21.38
N ASP A 540 -5.48 32.41 21.05
CA ASP A 540 -5.53 31.17 20.25
C ASP A 540 -5.65 29.90 21.15
N VAL A 541 -5.37 30.01 22.45
CA VAL A 541 -5.51 28.89 23.43
C VAL A 541 -6.94 28.75 23.96
N SER A 542 -7.76 29.78 23.88
CA SER A 542 -9.04 29.84 24.62
C SER A 542 -10.27 29.35 23.87
N ALA A 543 -10.15 28.77 22.66
CA ALA A 543 -11.32 28.36 21.87
C ALA A 543 -11.51 26.84 21.68
N TYR A 544 -10.47 26.00 21.80
CA TYR A 544 -10.57 24.58 21.40
C TYR A 544 -9.90 23.54 22.33
N GLY A 545 -9.25 23.93 23.44
CA GLY A 545 -8.97 23.00 24.54
C GLY A 545 -8.10 21.76 24.25
N GLY A 546 -7.11 21.85 23.36
CA GLY A 546 -6.13 20.79 23.11
C GLY A 546 -4.87 21.32 22.42
N GLY A 547 -3.72 20.66 22.62
CA GLY A 547 -2.49 20.93 21.87
C GLY A 547 -2.58 20.49 20.39
N PRO A 548 -1.54 20.72 19.58
CA PRO A 548 -1.49 20.20 18.21
C PRO A 548 -1.40 18.66 18.20
N ASP A 549 -1.97 18.04 17.16
CA ASP A 549 -1.79 16.62 16.85
C ASP A 549 -0.55 16.47 15.96
N TRP A 550 0.36 15.57 16.37
CA TRP A 550 1.62 15.30 15.68
C TRP A 550 1.53 13.99 14.88
N SER A 551 2.15 13.97 13.70
CA SER A 551 2.25 12.78 12.84
C SER A 551 3.59 12.76 12.10
N SER A 552 4.14 11.57 11.85
CA SER A 552 5.24 11.36 10.90
C SER A 552 4.68 11.05 9.53
N ASP A 553 5.36 11.45 8.46
CA ASP A 553 5.02 11.05 7.09
C ASP A 553 5.65 9.71 6.66
N ASP A 554 6.66 9.22 7.40
CA ASP A 554 7.23 7.88 7.27
C ASP A 554 7.56 7.26 8.64
N GLU A 555 6.65 6.39 9.11
CA GLU A 555 6.81 5.66 10.37
C GLU A 555 7.94 4.61 10.33
N ASN A 556 8.47 4.28 9.15
CA ASN A 556 9.66 3.43 9.04
C ASN A 556 10.95 4.20 9.35
N VAL A 557 10.93 5.53 9.25
CA VAL A 557 12.06 6.39 9.62
C VAL A 557 11.95 6.82 11.08
N HIS A 558 10.79 7.36 11.49
CA HIS A 558 10.52 7.71 12.89
C HIS A 558 9.03 7.70 13.24
N THR A 559 8.69 7.41 14.49
CA THR A 559 7.33 7.56 15.04
C THR A 559 7.23 8.83 15.88
N VAL A 560 6.03 9.37 16.06
CA VAL A 560 5.80 10.55 16.91
C VAL A 560 4.62 10.36 17.86
N ASP A 561 4.79 10.74 19.13
CA ASP A 561 3.66 10.80 20.06
C ASP A 561 2.66 11.87 19.60
N GLN A 562 1.48 11.41 19.21
CA GLN A 562 0.39 12.22 18.68
C GLN A 562 0.09 13.47 19.52
N ARG A 563 0.23 13.42 20.86
CA ARG A 563 -0.12 14.53 21.75
C ARG A 563 1.09 15.26 22.33
N GLY A 564 2.23 14.58 22.45
CA GLY A 564 3.45 15.11 23.05
C GLY A 564 4.50 15.60 22.06
N GLY A 565 4.41 15.23 20.78
CA GLY A 565 5.41 15.59 19.77
C GLY A 565 6.77 14.91 19.99
N LEU A 566 6.79 13.80 20.73
CA LEU A 566 8.00 13.03 21.00
C LEU A 566 8.35 12.18 19.79
N VAL A 567 9.49 12.45 19.15
CA VAL A 567 9.92 11.74 17.93
C VAL A 567 10.89 10.62 18.32
N THR A 568 10.66 9.42 17.79
CA THR A 568 11.44 8.21 18.06
C THR A 568 11.94 7.64 16.74
N GLY A 569 13.25 7.57 16.54
CA GLY A 569 13.85 6.95 15.34
C GLY A 569 13.57 5.45 15.27
N VAL A 570 13.20 4.96 14.09
CA VAL A 570 12.87 3.55 13.80
C VAL A 570 13.74 2.99 12.65
N GLY A 571 14.19 3.83 11.72
CA GLY A 571 15.00 3.45 10.57
C GLY A 571 15.78 4.63 9.99
N VAL A 572 16.88 4.35 9.29
CA VAL A 572 17.75 5.39 8.70
C VAL A 572 17.01 6.08 7.56
N GLY A 573 17.00 7.41 7.55
CA GLY A 573 16.32 8.19 6.53
C GLY A 573 15.97 9.60 6.99
N ALA A 574 15.34 10.36 6.09
CA ALA A 574 14.78 11.67 6.40
C ALA A 574 13.28 11.61 6.16
N ALA A 575 12.51 12.12 7.10
CA ALA A 575 11.06 12.16 7.05
C ALA A 575 10.56 13.43 7.75
N ASP A 576 9.38 13.93 7.39
CA ASP A 576 8.78 15.11 7.98
C ASP A 576 7.90 14.75 9.19
N VAL A 577 8.13 15.44 10.31
CA VAL A 577 7.16 15.50 11.41
C VAL A 577 6.22 16.67 11.16
N VAL A 578 4.92 16.38 11.10
CA VAL A 578 3.86 17.35 10.85
C VAL A 578 3.05 17.61 12.12
N ALA A 579 2.92 18.88 12.48
CA ALA A 579 1.99 19.34 13.52
C ALA A 579 0.73 19.92 12.87
N THR A 580 -0.43 19.40 13.28
CA THR A 580 -1.75 19.83 12.79
C THR A 580 -2.62 20.36 13.92
N SER A 581 -3.36 21.45 13.65
CA SER A 581 -4.35 21.99 14.58
C SER A 581 -5.53 22.62 13.80
N PRO A 582 -6.78 22.46 14.26
CA PRO A 582 -7.94 22.99 13.54
C PRO A 582 -7.87 24.50 13.28
N GLY A 583 -7.96 24.90 12.01
CA GLY A 583 -7.95 26.31 11.60
C GLY A 583 -6.56 26.95 11.50
N VAL A 584 -5.48 26.16 11.63
CA VAL A 584 -4.08 26.59 11.47
C VAL A 584 -3.45 25.83 10.31
N THR A 585 -2.63 26.50 9.51
CA THR A 585 -1.84 25.85 8.46
C THR A 585 -0.84 24.88 9.09
N PRO A 586 -0.75 23.61 8.64
CA PRO A 586 0.20 22.64 9.16
C PRO A 586 1.64 23.13 9.05
N VAL A 587 2.47 22.74 10.01
CA VAL A 587 3.92 22.99 9.99
C VAL A 587 4.62 21.63 9.95
N ALA A 588 5.53 21.47 8.99
CA ALA A 588 6.36 20.29 8.83
C ALA A 588 7.83 20.64 9.14
N THR A 589 8.58 19.68 9.66
CA THR A 589 10.02 19.79 9.84
C THR A 589 10.66 18.45 9.53
N GLU A 590 11.66 18.47 8.64
CA GLU A 590 12.43 17.29 8.28
C GLU A 590 13.28 16.86 9.48
N VAL A 591 13.10 15.62 9.89
CA VAL A 591 13.87 14.93 10.92
C VAL A 591 14.70 13.87 10.22
N THR A 592 16.01 13.98 10.34
CA THR A 592 16.96 13.00 9.80
C THR A 592 17.39 12.05 10.91
N VAL A 593 17.17 10.75 10.67
CA VAL A 593 17.67 9.65 11.50
C VAL A 593 18.88 9.07 10.78
N GLU A 594 20.07 9.24 11.38
CA GLU A 594 21.36 8.81 10.79
C GLU A 594 21.82 7.43 11.27
#